data_AF-A0A7S0V9L5-F1
#
_entry.id   AF-A0A7S0V9L5-F1
#
_cell.length_a   1.000
_cell.length_b   1.000
_cell.length_c   1.000
_cell.angle_alpha   90.00
_cell.angle_beta   90.00
_cell.angle_gamma   90.00
#
_symmetry.space_group_name_H-M   'P 1'
#
loop_
_entity.id
_entity.type
_entity.pdbx_description
1 polymer ?
#
loop_
_entity_poly.entity_id
_entity_poly.type
_entity_poly.pdbx_seq_one_letter_code
_entity_poly.pdbx_strand_id
1 'polypeptide(L)'
;NIFDASVKVLRDEGGIKTFVNGFQPETLGSGIYGFLSFGGTEILRRTCTSVVGPVVALQYPVPILVVSSCLASAVAAAVSCPFQAVKVRMVADENYGPGANMVGGFQRLIREDGPGALIQGVTPFLVKDITFVLSKFSVFDVVSKYIYFSYPQFREDLQLTLLVSLVSGIVAGVCAAVTSHPGDYLFSKANERSGATVLSAWNDYIESEDYAKILTGLAPRLVYGGLLIALQFCIYDYCRVLFHVSPGE
;
A
#
# COMPACT_ATOMS: atom_id res chain seq x y z
N ASN A 1 -16.08 -14.95 -9.50
CA ASN A 1 -15.91 -13.59 -10.07
C ASN A 1 -16.06 -12.54 -8.99
N ILE A 2 -15.48 -11.34 -9.16
CA ILE A 2 -15.62 -10.22 -8.21
C ILE A 2 -17.08 -9.89 -7.95
N PHE A 3 -17.89 -9.83 -9.02
CA PHE A 3 -19.32 -9.52 -8.92
C PHE A 3 -20.09 -10.58 -8.10
N ASP A 4 -19.84 -11.88 -8.35
CA ASP A 4 -20.46 -12.96 -7.58
C ASP A 4 -20.08 -12.90 -6.10
N ALA A 5 -18.82 -12.57 -5.80
CA ALA A 5 -18.35 -12.40 -4.42
C ALA A 5 -19.06 -11.21 -3.75
N SER A 6 -19.16 -10.05 -4.44
CA SER A 6 -19.88 -8.89 -3.91
C SER A 6 -21.36 -9.16 -3.66
N VAL A 7 -22.04 -9.88 -4.56
CA VAL A 7 -23.44 -10.26 -4.40
C VAL A 7 -23.63 -11.24 -3.24
N LYS A 8 -22.70 -12.18 -3.05
CA LYS A 8 -22.71 -13.12 -1.93
C LYS A 8 -22.59 -12.39 -0.58
N VAL A 9 -21.62 -11.48 -0.45
CA VAL A 9 -21.43 -10.67 0.76
C VAL A 9 -22.70 -9.86 1.09
N LEU A 10 -23.32 -9.26 0.08
CA LEU A 10 -24.55 -8.48 0.23
C LEU A 10 -25.74 -9.31 0.72
N ARG A 11 -25.83 -10.58 0.32
CA ARG A 11 -26.98 -11.45 0.59
C ARG A 11 -26.80 -12.29 1.86
N ASP A 12 -25.60 -12.80 2.10
CA ASP A 12 -25.37 -13.90 3.05
C ASP A 12 -24.58 -13.47 4.30
N GLU A 13 -23.81 -12.36 4.23
CA GLU A 13 -22.75 -12.01 5.20
C GLU A 13 -23.04 -10.72 5.99
N GLY A 14 -24.30 -10.27 6.05
CA GLY A 14 -24.72 -9.12 6.88
C GLY A 14 -24.93 -7.78 6.16
N GLY A 15 -24.86 -7.76 4.82
CA GLY A 15 -25.25 -6.63 3.98
C GLY A 15 -24.23 -5.48 3.95
N ILE A 16 -24.71 -4.23 3.81
CA ILE A 16 -23.83 -3.03 3.62
C ILE A 16 -22.87 -2.82 4.79
N LYS A 17 -23.24 -3.26 6.01
CA LYS A 17 -22.41 -3.08 7.22
C LYS A 17 -21.11 -3.88 7.16
N THR A 18 -21.09 -4.99 6.42
CA THR A 18 -19.90 -5.83 6.28
C THR A 18 -18.81 -5.16 5.45
N PHE A 19 -19.19 -4.27 4.52
CA PHE A 19 -18.23 -3.49 3.72
C PHE A 19 -17.51 -2.40 4.52
N VAL A 20 -18.06 -1.97 5.66
CA VAL A 20 -17.41 -0.97 6.54
C VAL A 20 -16.62 -1.62 7.67
N ASN A 21 -16.61 -2.96 7.77
CA ASN A 21 -15.79 -3.67 8.74
C ASN A 21 -14.31 -3.40 8.47
N GLY A 22 -13.56 -3.10 9.53
CA GLY A 22 -12.15 -2.77 9.44
C GLY A 22 -11.84 -1.34 8.98
N PHE A 23 -12.84 -0.49 8.70
CA PHE A 23 -12.60 0.90 8.28
C PHE A 23 -11.86 1.74 9.34
N GLN A 24 -12.21 1.57 10.62
CA GLN A 24 -11.55 2.27 11.74
C GLN A 24 -10.05 1.93 11.87
N PRO A 25 -9.65 0.65 12.01
CA PRO A 25 -8.22 0.31 12.08
C PRO A 25 -7.48 0.64 10.79
N GLU A 26 -8.13 0.55 9.62
CA GLU A 26 -7.53 0.97 8.35
C GLU A 26 -7.23 2.47 8.34
N THR A 27 -8.19 3.32 8.70
CA THR A 27 -8.03 4.78 8.66
C THR A 27 -6.91 5.24 9.59
N LEU A 28 -6.89 4.73 10.83
CA LEU A 28 -5.85 5.08 11.79
C LEU A 28 -4.49 4.48 11.42
N GLY A 29 -4.46 3.20 11.02
CA GLY A 29 -3.23 2.52 10.62
C GLY A 29 -2.57 3.17 9.41
N SER A 30 -3.35 3.47 8.37
CA SER A 30 -2.86 4.14 7.16
C SER A 30 -2.49 5.60 7.41
N GLY A 31 -3.17 6.30 8.33
CA GLY A 31 -2.79 7.64 8.78
C GLY A 31 -1.42 7.66 9.48
N ILE A 32 -1.19 6.75 10.42
CA ILE A 32 0.09 6.59 11.13
C ILE A 32 1.19 6.19 10.14
N TYR A 33 0.90 5.22 9.26
CA TYR A 33 1.83 4.80 8.22
C TYR A 33 2.24 5.98 7.33
N GLY A 34 1.28 6.77 6.84
CA GLY A 34 1.56 7.95 6.02
C GLY A 34 2.41 8.98 6.75
N PHE A 35 2.06 9.31 8.00
CA PHE A 35 2.81 10.26 8.80
C PHE A 35 4.27 9.83 9.02
N LEU A 36 4.48 8.57 9.42
CA LEU A 36 5.82 8.04 9.69
C LEU A 36 6.63 7.80 8.42
N SER A 37 5.99 7.32 7.36
CA SER A 37 6.65 7.06 6.08
C SER A 37 7.10 8.36 5.42
N PHE A 38 6.20 9.32 5.19
CA PHE A 38 6.58 10.60 4.54
C PHE A 38 7.41 11.50 5.45
N GLY A 39 7.02 11.66 6.72
CA GLY A 39 7.77 12.47 7.68
C GLY A 39 9.16 11.88 7.95
N GLY A 40 9.22 10.57 8.17
CA GLY A 40 10.49 9.85 8.37
C GLY A 40 11.39 9.89 7.14
N THR A 41 10.82 9.75 5.93
CA THR A 41 11.59 9.83 4.68
C THR A 41 12.26 11.18 4.55
N GLU A 42 11.54 12.28 4.83
CA GLU A 42 12.11 13.63 4.72
C GLU A 42 13.21 13.87 5.76
N ILE A 43 13.02 13.44 7.01
CA ILE A 43 14.04 13.55 8.07
C ILE A 43 15.29 12.74 7.70
N LEU A 44 15.11 11.49 7.27
CA LEU A 44 16.22 10.60 6.89
C LEU A 44 16.92 11.11 5.64
N ARG A 45 16.18 11.59 4.65
CA ARG A 45 16.74 12.17 3.43
C ARG A 45 17.60 13.39 3.74
N ARG A 46 17.13 14.30 4.60
CA ARG A 46 17.91 15.49 5.03
C ARG A 46 19.19 15.09 5.76
N THR A 47 19.09 14.11 6.65
CA THR A 47 20.25 13.58 7.40
C THR A 47 21.24 12.88 6.47
N CYS A 48 20.79 12.04 5.56
CA CYS A 48 21.67 11.40 4.58
C CYS A 48 22.35 12.43 3.67
N THR A 49 21.61 13.47 3.25
CA THR A 49 22.15 14.56 2.42
C THR A 49 23.22 15.37 3.16
N SER A 50 23.05 15.64 4.46
CA SER A 50 24.05 16.37 5.25
C SER A 50 25.30 15.54 5.54
N VAL A 51 25.17 14.22 5.71
CA VAL A 51 26.29 13.30 5.95
C VAL A 51 27.12 13.05 4.68
N VAL A 52 26.46 12.85 3.54
CA VAL A 52 27.11 12.51 2.26
C VAL A 52 27.67 13.74 1.53
N GLY A 53 27.18 14.94 1.89
CA GLY A 53 27.61 16.21 1.33
C GLY A 53 26.90 16.57 0.02
N PRO A 54 26.86 17.88 -0.33
CA PRO A 54 26.01 18.40 -1.40
C PRO A 54 26.40 17.89 -2.80
N VAL A 55 27.69 17.63 -3.05
CA VAL A 55 28.18 17.19 -4.38
C VAL A 55 27.69 15.78 -4.71
N VAL A 56 27.78 14.85 -3.77
CA VAL A 56 27.35 13.46 -3.97
C VAL A 56 25.82 13.34 -3.89
N ALA A 57 25.17 14.16 -3.07
CA ALA A 57 23.71 14.21 -3.01
C ALA A 57 23.05 14.64 -4.33
N LEU A 58 23.70 15.54 -5.08
CA LEU A 58 23.25 15.96 -6.41
C LEU A 58 23.49 14.88 -7.48
N GLN A 59 24.51 14.04 -7.31
CA GLN A 59 24.78 12.93 -8.24
C GLN A 59 23.82 11.74 -8.04
N TYR A 60 23.41 11.45 -6.81
CA TYR A 60 22.56 10.29 -6.48
C TYR A 60 21.28 10.65 -5.71
N PRO A 61 20.41 11.53 -6.23
CA PRO A 61 19.19 11.93 -5.53
C PRO A 61 18.19 10.79 -5.37
N VAL A 62 18.06 9.91 -6.37
CA VAL A 62 17.10 8.79 -6.37
C VAL A 62 17.53 7.67 -5.41
N PRO A 63 18.78 7.17 -5.42
CA PRO A 63 19.21 6.16 -4.46
C PRO A 63 19.11 6.60 -3.01
N ILE A 64 19.47 7.86 -2.72
CA ILE A 64 19.34 8.42 -1.36
C ILE A 64 17.86 8.45 -0.96
N LEU A 65 16.98 8.95 -1.84
CA LEU A 65 15.53 8.97 -1.58
C LEU A 65 14.99 7.56 -1.32
N VAL A 66 15.37 6.57 -2.14
CA VAL A 66 14.92 5.19 -2.02
C VAL A 66 15.38 4.56 -0.70
N VAL A 67 16.65 4.71 -0.33
CA VAL A 67 17.18 4.17 0.94
C VAL A 67 16.50 4.84 2.13
N SER A 68 16.37 6.16 2.12
CA SER A 68 15.64 6.90 3.16
C SER A 68 14.18 6.46 3.25
N SER A 69 13.53 6.23 2.10
CA SER A 69 12.14 5.77 2.04
C SER A 69 11.98 4.36 2.61
N CYS A 70 12.86 3.43 2.26
CA CYS A 70 12.83 2.06 2.77
C CYS A 70 13.04 2.01 4.29
N LEU A 71 13.97 2.82 4.82
CA LEU A 71 14.22 2.89 6.26
C LEU A 71 13.02 3.50 7.02
N ALA A 72 12.46 4.60 6.52
CA ALA A 72 11.27 5.21 7.10
C ALA A 72 10.07 4.25 7.06
N SER A 73 9.88 3.58 5.93
CA SER A 73 8.83 2.60 5.71
C SER A 73 8.99 1.40 6.65
N ALA A 74 10.21 0.99 6.98
CA ALA A 74 10.44 -0.10 7.92
C ALA A 74 9.93 0.24 9.34
N VAL A 75 10.19 1.46 9.79
CA VAL A 75 9.68 1.96 11.08
C VAL A 75 8.17 2.13 11.02
N ALA A 76 7.64 2.72 9.96
CA ALA A 76 6.21 2.91 9.76
C ALA A 76 5.44 1.57 9.76
N ALA A 77 6.01 0.57 9.08
CA ALA A 77 5.49 -0.79 9.03
C ALA A 77 5.44 -1.45 10.41
N ALA A 78 6.51 -1.34 11.21
CA ALA A 78 6.54 -1.91 12.56
C ALA A 78 5.43 -1.32 13.45
N VAL A 79 5.18 -0.01 13.36
CA VAL A 79 4.14 0.68 14.15
C VAL A 79 2.73 0.42 13.60
N SER A 80 2.57 0.26 12.28
CA SER A 80 1.27 0.12 11.64
C SER A 80 0.79 -1.34 11.52
N CYS A 81 1.70 -2.31 11.63
CA CYS A 81 1.38 -3.74 11.55
C CYS A 81 0.27 -4.19 12.51
N PRO A 82 0.24 -3.77 13.79
CA PRO A 82 -0.84 -4.13 14.71
C PRO A 82 -2.23 -3.72 14.20
N PHE A 83 -2.34 -2.52 13.60
CA PHE A 83 -3.61 -2.03 13.04
C PHE A 83 -4.05 -2.83 11.81
N GLN A 84 -3.09 -3.19 10.94
CA GLN A 84 -3.38 -4.01 9.77
C GLN A 84 -3.76 -5.45 10.14
N ALA A 85 -3.14 -6.03 11.18
CA ALA A 85 -3.50 -7.36 11.69
C ALA A 85 -4.95 -7.38 12.21
N VAL A 86 -5.35 -6.38 13.01
CA VAL A 86 -6.73 -6.25 13.50
C VAL A 86 -7.72 -6.05 12.36
N LYS A 87 -7.39 -5.22 11.36
CA LYS A 87 -8.22 -5.04 10.17
C LYS A 87 -8.44 -6.37 9.44
N VAL A 88 -7.38 -7.14 9.15
CA VAL A 88 -7.50 -8.42 8.42
C VAL A 88 -8.43 -9.36 9.16
N ARG A 89 -8.32 -9.46 10.49
CA ARG A 89 -9.23 -10.28 11.31
C ARG A 89 -10.67 -9.80 11.30
N MET A 90 -10.88 -8.49 11.42
CA MET A 90 -12.23 -7.91 11.34
C MET A 90 -12.91 -8.08 9.97
N VAL A 91 -12.12 -8.21 8.91
CA VAL A 91 -12.63 -8.47 7.55
C VAL A 91 -12.81 -9.98 7.30
N ALA A 92 -11.97 -10.82 7.91
CA ALA A 92 -12.01 -12.27 7.73
C ALA A 92 -13.10 -12.98 8.56
N ASP A 93 -13.46 -12.44 9.73
CA ASP A 93 -14.48 -13.02 10.60
C ASP A 93 -15.60 -11.98 10.87
N GLU A 94 -16.78 -12.22 10.31
CA GLU A 94 -17.99 -11.41 10.54
C GLU A 94 -18.42 -11.40 12.01
N ASN A 95 -18.14 -12.47 12.75
CA ASN A 95 -18.46 -12.61 14.16
C ASN A 95 -17.35 -12.07 15.06
N TYR A 96 -16.28 -11.45 14.50
CA TYR A 96 -15.17 -10.90 15.29
C TYR A 96 -15.59 -9.76 16.23
N GLY A 97 -16.82 -9.24 16.10
CA GLY A 97 -17.52 -8.64 17.25
C GLY A 97 -18.88 -8.01 16.95
N PRO A 98 -19.88 -8.16 17.84
CA PRO A 98 -21.09 -7.35 17.82
C PRO A 98 -20.71 -5.91 18.20
N GLY A 99 -20.62 -5.01 17.22
CA GLY A 99 -20.36 -3.58 17.45
C GLY A 99 -18.94 -3.07 17.16
N ALA A 100 -18.23 -3.64 16.19
CA ALA A 100 -17.26 -2.98 15.29
C ALA A 100 -16.38 -1.83 15.85
N ASN A 101 -15.83 -1.98 17.06
CA ASN A 101 -14.93 -1.00 17.65
C ASN A 101 -13.50 -1.53 17.59
N MET A 102 -12.59 -0.73 17.02
CA MET A 102 -11.15 -1.06 16.89
C MET A 102 -10.56 -1.64 18.19
N VAL A 103 -10.86 -1.04 19.34
CA VAL A 103 -10.36 -1.46 20.66
C VAL A 103 -10.79 -2.88 21.02
N GLY A 104 -12.04 -3.26 20.70
CA GLY A 104 -12.54 -4.61 20.92
C GLY A 104 -11.83 -5.63 20.03
N GLY A 105 -11.52 -5.27 18.78
CA GLY A 105 -10.71 -6.08 17.87
C GLY A 105 -9.30 -6.34 18.41
N PHE A 106 -8.64 -5.31 18.93
CA PHE A 106 -7.32 -5.46 19.59
C PHE A 106 -7.39 -6.36 20.83
N GLN A 107 -8.37 -6.15 21.71
CA GLN A 107 -8.52 -6.94 22.93
C GLN A 107 -8.79 -8.41 22.62
N ARG A 108 -9.62 -8.70 21.63
CA ARG A 108 -9.94 -10.06 21.21
C ARG A 108 -8.74 -10.75 20.56
N LEU A 109 -8.01 -10.04 19.70
CA LEU A 109 -6.81 -10.57 19.06
C LEU A 109 -5.74 -10.96 20.08
N ILE A 110 -5.49 -10.09 21.08
CA ILE A 110 -4.56 -10.38 22.17
C ILE A 110 -5.06 -11.55 23.03
N ARG A 111 -6.38 -11.67 23.25
CA ARG A 111 -6.96 -12.73 24.07
C ARG A 111 -6.93 -14.10 23.39
N GLU A 112 -7.14 -14.15 22.08
CA GLU A 112 -7.22 -15.39 21.30
C GLU A 112 -5.84 -15.89 20.86
N ASP A 113 -5.01 -15.01 20.30
CA ASP A 113 -3.72 -15.38 19.69
C ASP A 113 -2.50 -14.86 20.47
N GLY A 114 -2.72 -14.10 21.54
CA GLY A 114 -1.65 -13.50 22.33
C GLY A 114 -1.08 -12.21 21.71
N PRO A 115 -0.20 -11.52 22.43
CA PRO A 115 0.41 -10.27 21.95
C PRO A 115 1.33 -10.47 20.74
N GLY A 116 1.86 -11.69 20.54
CA GLY A 116 2.71 -12.02 19.39
C GLY A 116 1.98 -11.92 18.05
N ALA A 117 0.66 -12.08 18.02
CA ALA A 117 -0.15 -11.98 16.81
C ALA A 117 -0.09 -10.59 16.16
N LEU A 118 0.09 -9.53 16.96
CA LEU A 118 0.17 -8.15 16.47
C LEU A 118 1.43 -7.89 15.62
N ILE A 119 2.50 -8.66 15.86
CA ILE A 119 3.80 -8.48 15.22
C ILE A 119 4.15 -9.61 14.24
N GLN A 120 3.34 -10.67 14.21
CA GLN A 120 3.58 -11.86 13.38
C GLN A 120 3.64 -11.53 11.89
N GLY A 121 2.88 -10.53 11.44
CA GLY A 121 2.85 -10.05 10.06
C GLY A 121 3.94 -9.04 9.68
N VAL A 122 4.82 -8.62 10.61
CA VAL A 122 5.78 -7.53 10.32
C VAL A 122 6.71 -7.89 9.17
N THR A 123 7.27 -9.10 9.16
CA THR A 123 8.21 -9.53 8.11
C THR A 123 7.58 -9.52 6.70
N PRO A 124 6.46 -10.21 6.43
CA PRO A 124 5.85 -10.16 5.10
C PRO A 124 5.33 -8.76 4.75
N PHE A 125 4.88 -7.98 5.74
CA PHE A 125 4.47 -6.60 5.52
C PHE A 125 5.64 -5.72 5.07
N LEU A 126 6.80 -5.85 5.72
CA LEU A 126 8.03 -5.15 5.34
C LEU A 126 8.51 -5.54 3.94
N VAL A 127 8.55 -6.84 3.64
CA VAL A 127 8.99 -7.34 2.34
C VAL A 127 8.08 -6.79 1.23
N LYS A 128 6.77 -6.87 1.44
CA LYS A 128 5.79 -6.27 0.53
C LYS A 128 6.08 -4.78 0.31
N ASP A 129 6.25 -4.03 1.40
CA ASP A 129 6.35 -2.57 1.35
C ASP A 129 7.63 -2.09 0.68
N ILE A 130 8.77 -2.68 1.04
CA ILE A 130 10.06 -2.39 0.42
C ILE A 130 10.02 -2.74 -1.07
N THR A 131 9.47 -3.90 -1.43
CA THR A 131 9.34 -4.31 -2.85
C THR A 131 8.44 -3.35 -3.62
N PHE A 132 7.33 -2.91 -3.01
CA PHE A 132 6.43 -1.93 -3.60
C PHE A 132 7.13 -0.60 -3.88
N VAL A 133 7.84 -0.05 -2.89
CA VAL A 133 8.56 1.22 -3.00
C VAL A 133 9.67 1.14 -4.04
N LEU A 134 10.48 0.08 -4.02
CA LEU A 134 11.58 -0.13 -4.97
C LEU A 134 11.07 -0.23 -6.41
N SER A 135 10.05 -1.05 -6.64
CA SER A 135 9.45 -1.25 -7.96
C SER A 135 8.84 0.06 -8.47
N LYS A 136 8.07 0.76 -7.63
CA LYS A 136 7.45 2.04 -7.96
C LYS A 136 8.48 3.08 -8.41
N PHE A 137 9.51 3.34 -7.60
CA PHE A 137 10.50 4.37 -7.95
C PHE A 137 11.36 3.98 -9.15
N SER A 138 11.74 2.70 -9.26
CA SER A 138 12.57 2.22 -10.38
C SER A 138 11.82 2.29 -11.71
N VAL A 139 10.58 1.80 -11.75
CA VAL A 139 9.76 1.82 -12.97
C VAL A 139 9.39 3.26 -13.34
N PHE A 140 9.04 4.10 -12.36
CA PHE A 140 8.74 5.51 -12.61
C PHE A 140 9.92 6.22 -13.28
N ASP A 141 11.13 6.02 -12.76
CA ASP A 141 12.35 6.65 -13.29
C ASP A 141 12.65 6.17 -14.72
N VAL A 142 12.61 4.85 -14.96
CA VAL A 142 12.86 4.26 -16.29
C VAL A 142 11.84 4.76 -17.32
N VAL A 143 10.54 4.71 -17.00
CA VAL A 143 9.48 5.11 -17.93
C VAL A 143 9.54 6.61 -18.21
N SER A 144 9.71 7.44 -17.19
CA SER A 144 9.82 8.89 -17.36
C SER A 144 11.03 9.25 -18.21
N LYS A 145 12.21 8.67 -17.94
CA LYS A 145 13.43 8.90 -18.72
C LYS A 145 13.28 8.46 -20.17
N TYR A 146 12.65 7.30 -20.41
CA TYR A 146 12.40 6.81 -21.76
C TYR A 146 11.50 7.76 -22.57
N ILE A 147 10.43 8.27 -21.95
CA ILE A 147 9.53 9.22 -22.60
C ILE A 147 10.25 10.55 -22.90
N TYR A 148 11.02 11.09 -21.94
CA TYR A 148 11.77 12.33 -22.17
C TYR A 148 12.94 12.18 -23.16
N PHE A 149 13.53 10.99 -23.26
CA PHE A 149 14.54 10.71 -24.27
C PHE A 149 13.93 10.71 -25.68
N SER A 150 12.72 10.15 -25.82
CA SER A 150 12.00 10.10 -27.09
C SER A 150 11.40 11.45 -27.48
N TYR A 151 10.93 12.22 -26.49
CA TYR A 151 10.29 13.53 -26.68
C TYR A 151 10.88 14.57 -25.71
N PRO A 152 12.05 15.16 -26.03
CA PRO A 152 12.69 16.14 -25.17
C PRO A 152 11.86 17.41 -24.96
N GLN A 153 11.03 17.75 -25.95
CA GLN A 153 10.15 18.93 -25.98
C GLN A 153 9.11 18.93 -24.85
N PHE A 154 8.77 17.76 -24.29
CA PHE A 154 7.78 17.66 -23.22
C PHE A 154 8.24 18.27 -21.90
N ARG A 155 9.54 18.57 -21.73
CA ARG A 155 10.06 19.25 -20.53
C ARG A 155 9.75 20.74 -20.47
N GLU A 156 9.46 21.36 -21.62
CA GLU A 156 9.24 22.81 -21.70
C GLU A 156 7.79 23.19 -21.36
N ASP A 157 6.87 22.24 -21.53
CA ASP A 157 5.46 22.41 -21.21
C ASP A 157 5.12 21.72 -19.87
N LEU A 158 4.53 22.49 -18.96
CA LEU A 158 4.06 22.00 -17.66
C LEU A 158 2.98 20.92 -17.81
N GLN A 159 2.04 21.08 -18.75
CA GLN A 159 0.95 20.11 -18.94
C GLN A 159 1.49 18.77 -19.44
N LEU A 160 2.46 18.80 -20.37
CA LEU A 160 3.09 17.60 -20.88
C LEU A 160 3.97 16.93 -19.82
N THR A 161 4.72 17.70 -19.02
CA THR A 161 5.50 17.16 -17.89
C THR A 161 4.61 16.46 -16.87
N LEU A 162 3.43 17.02 -16.56
CA LEU A 162 2.44 16.40 -15.67
C LEU A 162 1.86 15.12 -16.29
N LEU A 163 1.57 15.13 -17.60
CA LEU A 163 1.07 13.96 -18.31
C LEU A 163 2.11 12.81 -18.32
N VAL A 164 3.37 13.12 -18.56
CA VAL A 164 4.46 12.13 -18.51
C VAL A 164 4.56 11.52 -17.12
N SER A 165 4.50 12.36 -16.08
CA SER A 165 4.52 11.93 -14.68
C SER A 165 3.29 11.07 -14.31
N LEU A 166 2.13 11.38 -14.87
CA LEU A 166 0.91 10.60 -14.68
C LEU A 166 1.05 9.21 -15.31
N VAL A 167 1.46 9.13 -16.58
CA VAL A 167 1.62 7.88 -17.31
C VAL A 167 2.68 7.01 -16.66
N SER A 168 3.85 7.57 -16.33
CA SER A 168 4.90 6.83 -15.64
C SER A 168 4.46 6.39 -14.24
N GLY A 169 3.68 7.22 -13.54
CA GLY A 169 3.06 6.88 -12.25
C GLY A 169 2.10 5.70 -12.33
N ILE A 170 1.22 5.65 -13.34
CA ILE A 170 0.27 4.55 -13.54
C ILE A 170 1.01 3.25 -13.85
N VAL A 171 1.96 3.28 -14.80
CA VAL A 171 2.75 2.09 -15.17
C VAL A 171 3.55 1.59 -13.96
N ALA A 172 4.20 2.50 -13.24
CA ALA A 172 4.92 2.16 -12.01
C ALA A 172 4.00 1.57 -10.93
N GLY A 173 2.79 2.11 -10.77
CA GLY A 173 1.81 1.61 -9.80
C GLY A 173 1.34 0.20 -10.12
N VAL A 174 1.04 -0.10 -11.38
CA VAL A 174 0.65 -1.44 -11.83
C VAL A 174 1.79 -2.44 -11.63
N CYS A 175 3.00 -2.10 -12.07
CA CYS A 175 4.18 -2.94 -11.87
C CYS A 175 4.45 -3.18 -10.37
N ALA A 176 4.39 -2.14 -9.55
CA ALA A 176 4.58 -2.25 -8.10
C ALA A 176 3.51 -3.13 -7.43
N ALA A 177 2.25 -3.03 -7.85
CA ALA A 177 1.17 -3.87 -7.36
C ALA A 177 1.44 -5.34 -7.70
N VAL A 178 1.87 -5.66 -8.91
CA VAL A 178 2.20 -7.04 -9.33
C VAL A 178 3.40 -7.58 -8.55
N THR A 179 4.48 -6.80 -8.40
CA THR A 179 5.70 -7.27 -7.73
C THR A 179 5.54 -7.44 -6.22
N SER A 180 4.67 -6.65 -5.59
CA SER A 180 4.44 -6.70 -4.13
C SER A 180 3.33 -7.68 -3.73
N HIS A 181 2.55 -8.18 -4.69
CA HIS A 181 1.42 -9.06 -4.45
C HIS A 181 1.75 -10.35 -3.66
N PRO A 182 2.90 -11.02 -3.90
CA PRO A 182 3.34 -12.16 -3.07
C PRO A 182 3.40 -11.87 -1.57
N GLY A 183 3.91 -10.70 -1.20
CA GLY A 183 4.01 -10.30 0.20
C GLY A 183 2.65 -10.01 0.82
N ASP A 184 1.71 -9.42 0.05
CA ASP A 184 0.33 -9.21 0.48
C ASP A 184 -0.40 -10.53 0.73
N TYR A 185 -0.25 -11.50 -0.17
CA TYR A 185 -0.88 -12.81 -0.02
C TYR A 185 -0.45 -13.50 1.28
N LEU A 186 0.87 -13.54 1.54
CA LEU A 186 1.42 -14.13 2.76
C LEU A 186 1.01 -13.37 4.02
N PHE A 187 1.02 -12.03 3.97
CA PHE A 187 0.58 -11.21 5.09
C PHE A 187 -0.90 -11.46 5.43
N SER A 188 -1.77 -11.53 4.42
CA SER A 188 -3.19 -11.79 4.61
C SER A 188 -3.41 -13.18 5.18
N LYS A 189 -2.78 -14.22 4.64
CA LYS A 189 -2.94 -15.61 5.10
C LYS A 189 -2.44 -15.82 6.53
N ALA A 190 -1.32 -15.20 6.90
CA ALA A 190 -0.80 -15.24 8.26
C ALA A 190 -1.75 -14.56 9.27
N ASN A 191 -2.49 -13.53 8.84
CA ASN A 191 -3.41 -12.79 9.72
C ASN A 191 -4.88 -13.19 9.55
N GLU A 192 -5.22 -14.15 8.70
CA GLU A 192 -6.62 -14.59 8.45
C GLU A 192 -7.13 -15.52 9.55
N ARG A 193 -6.28 -16.43 10.06
CA ARG A 193 -6.68 -17.48 11.00
C ARG A 193 -5.85 -17.47 12.28
N SER A 194 -6.50 -17.76 13.39
CA SER A 194 -5.88 -17.93 14.70
C SER A 194 -4.80 -19.03 14.65
N GLY A 195 -3.61 -18.74 15.17
CA GLY A 195 -2.45 -19.63 15.14
C GLY A 195 -1.70 -19.76 13.80
N ALA A 196 -2.15 -19.15 12.71
CA ALA A 196 -1.42 -19.18 11.44
C ALA A 196 -0.15 -18.33 11.50
N THR A 197 0.99 -18.86 11.03
CA THR A 197 2.27 -18.13 10.97
C THR A 197 2.66 -17.85 9.52
N VAL A 198 3.52 -16.86 9.29
CA VAL A 198 4.08 -16.57 7.95
C VAL A 198 4.74 -17.81 7.35
N LEU A 199 5.46 -18.58 8.17
CA LEU A 199 6.07 -19.85 7.77
C LEU A 199 5.03 -20.92 7.43
N SER A 200 3.92 -21.02 8.17
CA SER A 200 2.87 -21.99 7.82
C SER A 200 2.16 -21.55 6.54
N ALA A 201 1.87 -20.26 6.36
CA ALA A 201 1.29 -19.74 5.12
C ALA A 201 2.21 -19.97 3.90
N TRP A 202 3.54 -19.90 4.09
CA TRP A 202 4.51 -20.20 3.06
C TRP A 202 4.59 -21.69 2.74
N ASN A 203 4.59 -22.55 3.77
CA ASN A 203 4.57 -24.00 3.59
C ASN A 203 3.26 -24.46 2.91
N ASP A 204 2.11 -23.96 3.38
CA ASP A 204 0.81 -24.20 2.76
C ASP A 204 0.81 -23.79 1.28
N TYR A 205 1.47 -22.68 0.94
CA TYR A 205 1.61 -22.25 -0.45
C TYR A 205 2.43 -23.24 -1.29
N ILE A 206 3.60 -23.67 -0.79
CA ILE A 206 4.46 -24.64 -1.48
C ILE A 206 3.75 -25.99 -1.65
N GLU A 207 3.10 -26.49 -0.61
CA GLU A 207 2.37 -27.76 -0.62
C GLU A 207 1.14 -27.72 -1.52
N SER A 208 0.59 -26.54 -1.77
CA SER A 208 -0.60 -26.40 -2.58
C SER A 208 -0.40 -26.62 -4.08
N GLU A 209 0.86 -26.74 -4.54
CA GLU A 209 1.34 -26.94 -5.94
C GLU A 209 0.71 -26.04 -7.01
N ASP A 210 -0.07 -25.03 -6.60
CA ASP A 210 -0.76 -24.09 -7.46
C ASP A 210 -0.12 -22.72 -7.32
N TYR A 211 0.91 -22.50 -8.15
CA TYR A 211 1.66 -21.25 -8.18
C TYR A 211 0.82 -20.04 -8.60
N ALA A 212 -0.36 -20.26 -9.21
CA ALA A 212 -1.27 -19.17 -9.55
C ALA A 212 -2.02 -18.62 -8.32
N LYS A 213 -2.06 -19.37 -7.20
CA LYS A 213 -2.70 -18.91 -5.95
C LYS A 213 -2.11 -17.60 -5.44
N ILE A 214 -0.83 -17.35 -5.67
CA ILE A 214 -0.20 -16.12 -5.21
C ILE A 214 -0.77 -14.89 -5.90
N LEU A 215 -1.34 -15.04 -7.10
CA LEU A 215 -2.00 -13.97 -7.88
C LEU A 215 -3.48 -13.80 -7.52
N THR A 216 -4.03 -14.62 -6.62
CA THR A 216 -5.40 -14.46 -6.15
C THR A 216 -5.58 -13.08 -5.51
N GLY A 217 -6.64 -12.37 -5.88
CA GLY A 217 -6.89 -11.00 -5.41
C GLY A 217 -6.14 -9.89 -6.17
N LEU A 218 -5.28 -10.20 -7.17
CA LEU A 218 -4.60 -9.16 -7.94
C LEU A 218 -5.57 -8.31 -8.77
N ALA A 219 -6.52 -8.95 -9.46
CA ALA A 219 -7.53 -8.25 -10.26
C ALA A 219 -8.35 -7.23 -9.44
N PRO A 220 -8.97 -7.60 -8.29
CA PRO A 220 -9.69 -6.62 -7.47
C PRO A 220 -8.77 -5.53 -6.92
N ARG A 221 -7.50 -5.83 -6.63
CA ARG A 221 -6.51 -4.82 -6.22
C ARG A 221 -6.25 -3.78 -7.31
N LEU A 222 -6.08 -4.21 -8.56
CA LEU A 222 -5.86 -3.30 -9.69
C LEU A 222 -7.09 -2.43 -9.97
N VAL A 223 -8.28 -3.03 -9.93
CA VAL A 223 -9.55 -2.29 -10.09
C VAL A 223 -9.72 -1.26 -8.96
N TYR A 224 -9.48 -1.67 -7.71
CA TYR A 224 -9.52 -0.77 -6.56
C TYR A 224 -8.53 0.39 -6.71
N GLY A 225 -7.28 0.10 -7.06
CA GLY A 225 -6.27 1.14 -7.29
C GLY A 225 -6.65 2.12 -8.39
N GLY A 226 -7.16 1.62 -9.52
CA GLY A 226 -7.62 2.46 -10.63
C GLY A 226 -8.79 3.36 -10.26
N LEU A 227 -9.80 2.81 -9.58
CA LEU A 227 -10.96 3.58 -9.10
C LEU A 227 -10.54 4.64 -8.08
N LEU A 228 -9.63 4.30 -7.18
CA LEU A 228 -9.14 5.21 -6.14
C LEU A 228 -8.37 6.38 -6.77
N ILE A 229 -7.50 6.12 -7.74
CA ILE A 229 -6.77 7.17 -8.49
C ILE A 229 -7.76 8.06 -9.27
N ALA A 230 -8.72 7.46 -9.98
CA ALA A 230 -9.74 8.21 -10.71
C ALA A 230 -10.55 9.12 -9.78
N LEU A 231 -10.93 8.62 -8.60
CA LEU A 231 -11.63 9.40 -7.59
C LEU A 231 -10.76 10.52 -7.03
N GLN A 232 -9.47 10.26 -6.75
CA GLN A 232 -8.52 11.28 -6.29
C GLN A 232 -8.38 12.42 -7.30
N PHE A 233 -8.24 12.11 -8.59
CA PHE A 233 -8.19 13.14 -9.65
C PHE A 233 -9.52 13.89 -9.77
N CYS A 234 -10.65 13.20 -9.72
CA CYS A 234 -11.96 13.86 -9.75
C CYS A 234 -12.14 14.84 -8.59
N ILE A 235 -11.73 14.46 -7.38
CA ILE A 235 -11.77 15.35 -6.20
C ILE A 235 -10.78 16.49 -6.36
N TYR A 236 -9.56 16.22 -6.85
CA TYR A 236 -8.56 17.25 -7.10
C TYR A 236 -9.05 18.29 -8.10
N ASP A 237 -9.60 17.86 -9.24
CA ASP A 237 -10.14 18.76 -10.26
C ASP A 237 -11.35 19.53 -9.74
N TYR A 238 -12.23 18.89 -8.98
CA TYR A 238 -13.36 19.58 -8.33
C TYR A 238 -12.90 20.68 -7.37
N CYS A 239 -11.96 20.37 -6.48
CA CYS A 239 -11.37 21.34 -5.56
C CYS A 239 -10.68 22.47 -6.33
N ARG A 240 -9.94 22.13 -7.39
CA ARG A 240 -9.25 23.10 -8.22
C ARG A 240 -10.20 24.11 -8.86
N VAL A 241 -11.32 23.64 -9.41
CA VAL A 241 -12.38 24.48 -9.96
C VAL A 241 -13.02 25.35 -8.88
N LEU A 242 -13.33 24.76 -7.71
CA LEU A 242 -13.94 25.47 -6.58
C LEU A 242 -13.05 26.63 -6.06
N PHE A 243 -11.74 26.41 -5.99
CA PHE A 243 -10.78 27.41 -5.51
C PHE A 243 -10.25 28.36 -6.61
N HIS A 244 -10.79 28.28 -7.84
CA HIS A 244 -10.34 29.08 -8.99
C HIS A 244 -8.83 29.00 -9.25
N VAL A 245 -8.20 27.87 -8.92
CA VAL A 245 -6.77 27.64 -9.20
C VAL A 245 -6.64 27.14 -10.64
N SER A 246 -6.90 28.03 -11.61
CA SER A 246 -6.76 27.72 -13.04
C SER A 246 -5.30 27.45 -13.40
N PRO A 247 -4.97 26.45 -14.25
CA PRO A 247 -3.75 26.49 -15.04
C PRO A 247 -3.94 27.50 -16.17
N GLY A 248 -3.55 28.75 -15.93
CA GLY A 248 -3.48 29.78 -16.97
C GLY A 248 -4.70 30.70 -17.03
N GLU A 249 -4.66 31.76 -16.25
CA GLU A 249 -4.54 33.11 -16.83
C GLU A 249 -3.18 33.69 -16.42
#